data_AF-A0AAV9CXG9-F1
#
_entry.id   AF-A0AAV9CXG9-F1
#
_cell.length_a   1.000
_cell.length_b   1.000
_cell.length_c   1.000
_cell.angle_alpha   90.00
_cell.angle_beta   90.00
_cell.angle_gamma   90.00
#
_symmetry.space_group_name_H-M   'P 1'
#
loop_
_entity.id
_entity.type
_entity.pdbx_description
1 polymer ?
#
loop_
_entity_poly.entity_id
_entity_poly.type
_entity_poly.pdbx_seq_one_letter_code
_entity_poly.pdbx_strand_id
1 'polypeptide(L)'
;MLRLFRRNLIDIETHISLRFSQYPSLKSISTTSEGDETSKASDFKVSYFMNSFGLSSNSALKASELVVLKTTENADSVLLLLKNQGFTNAQIAKLVSISPRLVLLNPDKNLKPKIDFLRGAGFSTPDLTHIISSNPQILNSSLEKRILPAMGFLKGILGSDKDIISTIKNAKWILNSNLNELMRPKIAALQDHGVPAYRVSAMIKRNPSAFLSRSDRFSEALMIVKDMSFDPSSSLFCVALATVVGIDKSIREEKMELYGSFGWSEDDIVSAFKKQPQIMAISKSKIKRMMDFFVKESGCGLSLVSRYPNILLLSLEKRIMPRYSVTRVLISHGLLNRDVNFVTIFMLKEAKFLEKYVIKYQENVPQVMLAYQRKT
;
A
#
# COMPACT_ATOMS: atom_id res chain seq x y z
N MET A 1 -19.93 -13.39 15.16
CA MET A 1 -19.03 -12.27 14.83
C MET A 1 -19.66 -11.25 13.88
N LEU A 2 -20.65 -11.63 13.04
CA LEU A 2 -21.61 -10.67 12.48
C LEU A 2 -22.21 -9.75 13.55
N ARG A 3 -22.42 -10.22 14.78
CA ARG A 3 -22.84 -9.39 15.93
C ARG A 3 -21.75 -8.48 16.55
N LEU A 4 -20.46 -8.84 16.47
CA LEU A 4 -19.34 -8.00 16.95
C LEU A 4 -18.95 -6.95 15.90
N PHE A 5 -19.20 -7.24 14.61
CA PHE A 5 -19.14 -6.24 13.55
C PHE A 5 -20.45 -5.44 13.38
N ARG A 6 -21.63 -5.92 13.80
CA ARG A 6 -22.96 -5.27 13.55
C ARG A 6 -23.75 -4.73 14.78
N ARG A 7 -23.22 -4.56 15.99
CA ARG A 7 -23.96 -3.87 17.09
C ARG A 7 -23.14 -2.75 17.72
N ASN A 8 -23.70 -1.63 18.19
CA ASN A 8 -24.68 -0.64 17.71
C ASN A 8 -24.73 0.45 18.80
N LEU A 9 -25.00 1.70 18.42
CA LEU A 9 -25.87 2.74 19.04
C LEU A 9 -25.85 3.87 17.98
N ILE A 10 -26.91 4.24 17.26
CA ILE A 10 -28.28 4.62 17.68
C ILE A 10 -28.26 5.43 18.97
N ASP A 11 -27.66 6.61 18.90
CA ASP A 11 -28.34 7.89 19.15
C ASP A 11 -27.33 9.00 18.86
N ILE A 12 -27.57 9.73 17.77
CA ILE A 12 -27.41 11.17 17.53
C ILE A 12 -27.95 11.35 16.11
N GLU A 13 -29.28 11.24 15.99
CA GLU A 13 -29.99 11.99 14.97
C GLU A 13 -30.07 13.42 15.49
N THR A 14 -29.27 14.33 14.94
CA THR A 14 -29.71 15.66 14.51
C THR A 14 -28.54 16.46 13.94
N HIS A 15 -28.79 16.99 12.74
CA HIS A 15 -28.06 18.06 12.06
C HIS A 15 -26.64 17.76 11.57
N ILE A 16 -26.52 17.47 10.27
CA ILE A 16 -25.92 18.38 9.27
C ILE A 16 -26.36 17.88 7.89
N SER A 17 -27.46 18.44 7.40
CA SER A 17 -27.67 18.60 5.96
C SER A 17 -26.93 19.86 5.52
N LEU A 18 -26.51 19.87 4.25
CA LEU A 18 -26.01 21.01 3.47
C LEU A 18 -24.49 21.24 3.52
N ARG A 19 -23.77 20.70 2.53
CA ARG A 19 -23.37 21.42 1.30
C ARG A 19 -22.18 20.73 0.63
N PHE A 20 -22.43 19.84 -0.34
CA PHE A 20 -21.53 19.61 -1.48
C PHE A 20 -22.31 18.95 -2.62
N SER A 21 -23.22 19.71 -3.23
CA SER A 21 -23.71 19.46 -4.59
C SER A 21 -24.50 20.67 -5.05
N GLN A 22 -23.83 21.59 -5.74
CA GLN A 22 -24.43 22.50 -6.71
C GLN A 22 -23.28 23.27 -7.36
N TYR A 23 -22.66 22.67 -8.37
CA TYR A 23 -22.08 23.48 -9.43
C TYR A 23 -23.25 23.92 -10.30
N PRO A 24 -23.49 25.22 -10.50
CA PRO A 24 -24.43 25.67 -11.51
C PRO A 24 -23.89 25.24 -12.87
N SER A 25 -24.74 24.56 -13.65
CA SER A 25 -24.55 24.46 -15.09
C SER A 25 -24.48 25.89 -15.65
N LEU A 26 -23.30 26.31 -16.10
CA LEU A 26 -23.17 27.60 -16.78
C LEU A 26 -23.86 27.49 -18.14
N LYS A 27 -25.02 28.14 -18.23
CA LYS A 27 -25.68 28.48 -19.48
C LYS A 27 -24.71 29.31 -20.32
N SER A 28 -24.61 28.96 -21.60
CA SER A 28 -23.91 29.73 -22.62
C SER A 28 -24.47 31.16 -22.67
N ILE A 29 -23.61 32.14 -22.39
CA ILE A 29 -23.83 33.53 -22.77
C ILE A 29 -22.86 33.81 -23.91
N SER A 30 -23.42 34.09 -25.08
CA SER A 30 -22.73 34.49 -26.29
C SER A 30 -22.26 35.95 -26.18
N THR A 31 -21.36 36.35 -27.09
CA THR A 31 -20.72 37.69 -27.32
C THR A 31 -19.45 37.93 -26.48
N THR A 32 -18.29 38.35 -26.99
CA THR A 32 -17.84 38.83 -28.32
C THR A 32 -16.29 38.80 -28.36
N SER A 33 -15.71 38.41 -29.51
CA SER A 33 -14.32 38.57 -29.98
C SER A 33 -13.15 38.84 -28.99
N GLU A 34 -12.50 37.77 -28.50
CA GLU A 34 -11.10 37.76 -27.99
C GLU A 34 -10.33 36.49 -28.46
N GLY A 35 -10.79 35.83 -29.52
CA GLY A 35 -10.47 34.42 -29.82
C GLY A 35 -9.06 34.09 -30.34
N ASP A 36 -8.18 35.05 -30.61
CA ASP A 36 -6.94 34.80 -31.37
C ASP A 36 -5.64 34.83 -30.53
N GLU A 37 -5.64 35.47 -29.35
CA GLU A 37 -4.48 35.48 -28.43
C GLU A 37 -4.53 34.34 -27.40
N THR A 38 -5.73 34.00 -26.91
CA THR A 38 -5.92 32.95 -25.90
C THR A 38 -5.63 31.54 -26.43
N SER A 39 -5.90 31.28 -27.71
CA SER A 39 -5.60 30.01 -28.37
C SER A 39 -4.10 29.81 -28.55
N LYS A 40 -3.39 30.83 -29.08
CA LYS A 40 -1.92 30.83 -29.25
C LYS A 40 -1.17 30.71 -27.92
N ALA A 41 -1.63 31.40 -26.88
CA ALA A 41 -1.02 31.31 -25.54
C ALA A 41 -1.23 29.93 -24.89
N SER A 42 -2.37 29.28 -25.16
CA SER A 42 -2.62 27.89 -24.74
C SER A 42 -1.68 26.92 -25.46
N ASP A 43 -1.57 27.04 -26.79
CA ASP A 43 -0.74 26.18 -27.64
C ASP A 43 0.76 26.29 -27.31
N PHE A 44 1.25 27.49 -26.99
CA PHE A 44 2.61 27.70 -26.51
C PHE A 44 2.90 26.93 -25.21
N LYS A 45 2.04 27.06 -24.20
CA LYS A 45 2.23 26.39 -22.90
C LYS A 45 2.22 24.87 -23.04
N VAL A 46 1.32 24.34 -23.85
CA VAL A 46 1.24 22.89 -24.13
C VAL A 46 2.55 22.42 -24.76
N SER A 47 3.00 23.10 -25.81
CA SER A 47 4.25 22.77 -26.51
C SER A 47 5.47 22.87 -25.57
N TYR A 48 5.51 23.89 -24.71
CA TYR A 48 6.57 24.05 -23.72
C TYR A 48 6.62 22.90 -22.70
N PHE A 49 5.48 22.52 -22.13
CA PHE A 49 5.43 21.38 -21.19
C PHE A 49 5.80 20.05 -21.84
N MET A 50 5.45 19.85 -23.12
CA MET A 50 5.86 18.66 -23.88
C MET A 50 7.38 18.65 -24.12
N ASN A 51 7.93 19.74 -24.63
CA ASN A 51 9.31 19.80 -25.08
C ASN A 51 10.30 19.90 -23.92
N SER A 52 10.04 20.77 -22.93
CA SER A 52 10.98 21.03 -21.84
C SER A 52 10.88 20.00 -20.71
N PHE A 53 9.66 19.56 -20.39
CA PHE A 53 9.39 18.66 -19.27
C PHE A 53 9.06 17.22 -19.69
N GLY A 54 8.93 16.94 -20.99
CA GLY A 54 8.67 15.58 -21.50
C GLY A 54 7.26 15.06 -21.20
N LEU A 55 6.27 15.95 -21.04
CA LEU A 55 4.89 15.54 -20.77
C LEU A 55 4.23 14.94 -22.01
N SER A 56 3.32 13.98 -21.81
CA SER A 56 2.40 13.58 -22.87
C SER A 56 1.43 14.71 -23.20
N SER A 57 0.90 14.74 -24.42
CA SER A 57 -0.06 15.78 -24.88
C SER A 57 -1.20 16.00 -23.87
N ASN A 58 -1.86 14.92 -23.41
CA ASN A 58 -2.93 15.01 -22.39
C ASN A 58 -2.46 15.59 -21.05
N SER A 59 -1.24 15.30 -20.62
CA SER A 59 -0.71 15.84 -19.36
C SER A 59 -0.29 17.30 -19.52
N ALA A 60 0.24 17.67 -20.68
CA ALA A 60 0.67 19.02 -21.01
C ALA A 60 -0.54 19.98 -21.12
N LEU A 61 -1.64 19.52 -21.72
CA LEU A 61 -2.93 20.24 -21.74
C LEU A 61 -3.44 20.52 -20.32
N LYS A 62 -3.49 19.50 -19.45
CA LYS A 62 -3.87 19.70 -18.05
C LYS A 62 -2.93 20.66 -17.31
N ALA A 63 -1.63 20.57 -17.57
CA ALA A 63 -0.64 21.45 -16.96
C ALA A 63 -0.80 22.90 -17.42
N SER A 64 -1.07 23.14 -18.72
CA SER A 64 -1.23 24.48 -19.29
C SER A 64 -2.50 25.18 -18.77
N GLU A 65 -3.55 24.44 -18.46
CA GLU A 65 -4.76 24.96 -17.82
C GLU A 65 -4.52 25.36 -16.35
N LEU A 66 -3.69 24.60 -15.62
CA LEU A 66 -3.45 24.79 -14.19
C LEU A 66 -2.35 25.81 -13.87
N VAL A 67 -1.54 26.18 -14.85
CA VAL A 67 -0.35 27.03 -14.70
C VAL A 67 -0.42 28.22 -15.63
N VAL A 68 -0.32 29.42 -15.06
CA VAL A 68 -0.19 30.66 -15.80
C VAL A 68 1.30 31.00 -15.91
N LEU A 69 1.89 30.76 -17.09
CA LEU A 69 3.28 31.12 -17.40
C LEU A 69 3.28 32.45 -18.18
N LYS A 70 3.84 33.50 -17.56
CA LYS A 70 4.15 34.76 -18.27
C LYS A 70 5.50 34.67 -18.99
N THR A 71 6.46 33.98 -18.38
CA THR A 71 7.80 33.67 -18.90
C THR A 71 8.16 32.23 -18.54
N THR A 72 9.18 31.67 -19.19
CA THR A 72 9.67 30.31 -18.89
C THR A 72 10.81 30.28 -17.88
N GLU A 73 11.46 31.41 -17.60
CA GLU A 73 12.69 31.51 -16.80
C GLU A 73 12.62 30.78 -15.45
N ASN A 74 11.53 30.98 -14.69
CA ASN A 74 11.37 30.29 -13.40
C ASN A 74 11.16 28.79 -13.58
N ALA A 75 10.37 28.38 -14.56
CA ALA A 75 10.14 26.97 -14.86
C ALA A 75 11.43 26.28 -15.34
N ASP A 76 12.23 26.94 -16.18
CA ASP A 76 13.54 26.48 -16.63
C ASP A 76 14.52 26.36 -15.45
N SER A 77 14.49 27.30 -14.51
CA SER A 77 15.30 27.26 -13.29
C SER A 77 14.90 26.09 -12.37
N VAL A 78 13.60 25.81 -12.23
CA VAL A 78 13.10 24.62 -11.53
C VAL A 78 13.56 23.33 -12.21
N LEU A 79 13.46 23.26 -13.54
CA LEU A 79 13.91 22.12 -14.34
C LEU A 79 15.41 21.87 -14.15
N LEU A 80 16.23 22.92 -14.22
CA LEU A 80 17.67 22.85 -14.03
C LEU A 80 18.03 22.39 -12.61
N LEU A 81 17.38 22.94 -11.58
CA LEU A 81 17.57 22.51 -10.20
C LEU A 81 17.27 21.01 -10.06
N LEU A 82 16.12 20.53 -10.55
CA LEU A 82 15.75 19.11 -10.43
C LEU A 82 16.78 18.20 -11.12
N LYS A 83 17.26 18.56 -12.31
CA LYS A 83 18.33 17.81 -13.00
C LYS A 83 19.62 17.78 -12.18
N ASN A 84 20.04 18.93 -11.65
CA ASN A 84 21.23 19.04 -10.80
C ASN A 84 21.10 18.25 -9.48
N GLN A 85 19.87 18.03 -9.01
CA GLN A 85 19.59 17.19 -7.85
C GLN A 85 19.48 15.69 -8.18
N GLY A 86 19.73 15.30 -9.44
CA GLY A 86 19.81 13.90 -9.87
C GLY A 86 18.48 13.29 -10.33
N PHE A 87 17.45 14.11 -10.59
CA PHE A 87 16.20 13.61 -11.15
C PHE A 87 16.34 13.32 -12.65
N THR A 88 15.84 12.17 -13.09
CA THR A 88 15.80 11.83 -14.52
C THR A 88 14.65 12.57 -15.23
N ASN A 89 14.75 12.75 -16.55
CA ASN A 89 13.68 13.38 -17.33
C ASN A 89 12.32 12.69 -17.12
N ALA A 90 12.29 11.35 -17.02
CA ALA A 90 11.06 10.61 -16.76
C ALA A 90 10.47 10.88 -15.36
N GLN A 91 11.33 11.02 -14.34
CA GLN A 91 10.92 11.38 -12.99
C GLN A 91 10.39 12.82 -12.91
N ILE A 92 11.02 13.75 -13.65
CA ILE A 92 10.58 15.15 -13.75
C ILE A 92 9.23 15.23 -14.49
N ALA A 93 9.08 14.54 -15.62
CA ALA A 93 7.84 14.48 -16.36
C ALA A 93 6.68 13.99 -15.48
N LYS A 94 6.92 12.93 -14.70
CA LYS A 94 5.96 12.40 -13.72
C LYS A 94 5.66 13.40 -12.60
N LEU A 95 6.68 14.11 -12.10
CA LEU A 95 6.53 15.09 -11.03
C LEU A 95 5.63 16.25 -11.47
N VAL A 96 5.90 16.81 -12.65
CA VAL A 96 5.17 17.96 -13.20
C VAL A 96 3.78 17.56 -13.68
N SER A 97 3.58 16.33 -14.19
CA SER A 97 2.23 15.88 -14.54
C SER A 97 1.31 15.72 -13.32
N ILE A 98 1.86 15.36 -12.15
CA ILE A 98 1.09 15.25 -10.89
C ILE A 98 0.89 16.61 -10.24
N SER A 99 1.89 17.50 -10.30
CA SER A 99 1.84 18.82 -9.65
C SER A 99 2.38 19.92 -10.56
N PRO A 100 1.62 20.35 -11.60
CA PRO A 100 2.08 21.34 -12.57
C PRO A 100 2.55 22.65 -11.93
N ARG A 101 1.86 23.11 -10.87
CA ARG A 101 2.20 24.35 -10.14
C ARG A 101 3.60 24.34 -9.50
N LEU A 102 4.27 23.20 -9.43
CA LEU A 102 5.66 23.11 -8.96
C LEU A 102 6.59 24.04 -9.76
N VAL A 103 6.34 24.19 -11.07
CA VAL A 103 7.19 25.02 -11.95
C VAL A 103 7.07 26.53 -11.67
N LEU A 104 6.10 26.93 -10.84
CA LEU A 104 5.91 28.31 -10.38
C LEU A 104 6.62 28.61 -9.05
N LEU A 105 7.14 27.59 -8.38
CA LEU A 105 7.84 27.78 -7.11
C LEU A 105 9.22 28.38 -7.35
N ASN A 106 9.69 29.20 -6.39
CA ASN A 106 11.06 29.70 -6.45
C ASN A 106 12.02 28.54 -6.11
N PRO A 107 12.95 28.17 -7.00
CA PRO A 107 13.81 27.00 -6.81
C PRO A 107 14.68 27.12 -5.55
N ASP A 108 15.29 28.27 -5.31
CA ASP A 108 16.22 28.48 -4.19
C ASP A 108 15.54 28.66 -2.84
N LYS A 109 14.36 29.28 -2.83
CA LYS A 109 13.61 29.56 -1.59
C LYS A 109 12.64 28.45 -1.21
N ASN A 110 12.07 27.74 -2.17
CA ASN A 110 11.02 26.75 -1.90
C ASN A 110 11.48 25.30 -2.06
N LEU A 111 12.26 24.99 -3.10
CA LEU A 111 12.59 23.60 -3.44
C LEU A 111 13.91 23.15 -2.80
N LYS A 112 14.98 23.92 -3.06
CA LYS A 112 16.34 23.61 -2.64
C LYS A 112 16.47 23.38 -1.13
N PRO A 113 15.88 24.19 -0.23
CA PRO A 113 16.04 24.00 1.21
C PRO A 113 15.47 22.66 1.70
N LYS A 114 14.39 22.17 1.07
CA LYS A 114 13.76 20.89 1.43
C LYS A 114 14.60 19.71 0.93
N ILE A 115 15.15 19.82 -0.28
CA ILE A 115 16.03 18.79 -0.85
C ILE A 115 17.33 18.70 -0.05
N ASP A 116 17.95 19.85 0.24
CA ASP A 116 19.18 19.94 1.03
C ASP A 116 18.95 19.39 2.44
N PHE A 117 17.84 19.73 3.09
CA PHE A 117 17.48 19.19 4.40
C PHE A 117 17.37 17.66 4.37
N LEU A 118 16.60 17.10 3.43
CA LEU A 118 16.43 15.66 3.34
C LEU A 118 17.77 14.97 3.02
N ARG A 119 18.62 15.58 2.19
CA ARG A 119 19.98 15.06 1.95
C ARG A 119 20.82 15.08 3.22
N GLY A 120 20.81 16.18 3.96
CA GLY A 120 21.49 16.33 5.25
C GLY A 120 20.98 15.34 6.32
N ALA A 121 19.72 14.92 6.21
CA ALA A 121 19.11 13.88 7.05
C ALA A 121 19.48 12.45 6.64
N GLY A 122 20.39 12.26 5.67
CA GLY A 122 20.93 10.95 5.29
C GLY A 122 20.19 10.24 4.14
N PHE A 123 19.24 10.90 3.47
CA PHE A 123 18.58 10.32 2.30
C PHE A 123 19.49 10.36 1.07
N SER A 124 19.69 9.20 0.44
CA SER A 124 20.46 9.09 -0.81
C SER A 124 19.69 9.71 -1.99
N THR A 125 20.38 10.05 -3.08
CA THR A 125 19.72 10.56 -4.30
C THR A 125 18.61 9.62 -4.83
N PRO A 126 18.79 8.29 -4.87
CA PRO A 126 17.69 7.37 -5.19
C PRO A 126 16.50 7.45 -4.22
N ASP A 127 16.76 7.63 -2.92
CA ASP A 127 15.68 7.79 -1.93
C ASP A 127 14.91 9.09 -2.16
N LEU A 128 15.62 10.20 -2.34
CA LEU A 128 15.05 11.54 -2.57
C LEU A 128 14.16 11.55 -3.81
N THR A 129 14.69 11.08 -4.94
CA THR A 129 13.96 11.04 -6.21
C THR A 129 12.72 10.15 -6.10
N HIS A 130 12.84 8.98 -5.46
CA HIS A 130 11.70 8.08 -5.24
C HIS A 130 10.62 8.69 -4.33
N ILE A 131 11.01 9.35 -3.23
CA ILE A 131 10.07 10.00 -2.30
C ILE A 131 9.34 11.15 -2.99
N ILE A 132 10.08 12.07 -3.62
CA ILE A 132 9.54 13.28 -4.23
C ILE A 132 8.67 12.94 -5.45
N SER A 133 9.13 12.05 -6.34
CA SER A 133 8.34 11.65 -7.52
C SER A 133 7.06 10.88 -7.17
N SER A 134 6.98 10.28 -5.98
CA SER A 134 5.77 9.60 -5.51
C SER A 134 4.87 10.51 -4.67
N ASN A 135 5.41 11.57 -4.07
CA ASN A 135 4.67 12.53 -3.28
C ASN A 135 5.18 13.97 -3.55
N PRO A 136 4.77 14.58 -4.68
CA PRO A 136 5.23 15.92 -5.05
C PRO A 136 4.86 17.00 -4.04
N GLN A 137 3.78 16.78 -3.27
CA GLN A 137 3.24 17.74 -2.31
C GLN A 137 4.20 18.04 -1.15
N ILE A 138 5.22 17.21 -0.92
CA ILE A 138 6.28 17.53 0.04
C ILE A 138 7.00 18.84 -0.29
N LEU A 139 7.13 19.15 -1.59
CA LEU A 139 7.76 20.38 -2.06
C LEU A 139 6.86 21.61 -1.91
N ASN A 140 5.57 21.43 -1.65
CA ASN A 140 4.63 22.51 -1.28
C ASN A 140 4.54 22.71 0.24
N SER A 141 4.98 21.73 1.04
CA SER A 141 4.88 21.78 2.51
C SER A 141 5.92 22.73 3.11
N SER A 142 5.60 23.40 4.22
CA SER A 142 6.58 24.20 4.97
C SER A 142 7.63 23.29 5.61
N LEU A 143 8.91 23.66 5.45
CA LEU A 143 10.02 22.94 6.08
C LEU A 143 9.91 23.03 7.60
N GLU A 144 9.68 24.24 8.12
CA GLU A 144 9.68 24.59 9.54
C GLU A 144 8.43 24.11 10.26
N LYS A 145 7.26 24.29 9.64
CA LYS A 145 5.96 24.00 10.30
C LYS A 145 5.47 22.57 10.07
N ARG A 146 6.03 21.83 9.10
CA ARG A 146 5.55 20.49 8.74
C ARG A 146 6.64 19.44 8.74
N ILE A 147 7.68 19.61 7.91
CA ILE A 147 8.70 18.56 7.69
C ILE A 147 9.57 18.37 8.93
N LEU A 148 10.10 19.45 9.52
CA LEU A 148 10.94 19.39 10.72
C LEU A 148 10.21 18.77 11.93
N PRO A 149 8.97 19.20 12.28
CA PRO A 149 8.21 18.55 13.35
C PRO A 149 7.94 17.07 13.10
N ALA A 150 7.62 16.68 11.86
CA ALA A 150 7.40 15.27 11.52
C ALA A 150 8.68 14.44 11.70
N MET A 151 9.83 14.97 11.25
CA MET A 151 11.14 14.32 11.45
C MET A 151 11.49 14.20 12.93
N GLY A 152 11.31 15.26 13.72
CA GLY A 152 11.55 15.24 15.16
C GLY A 152 10.67 14.22 15.89
N PHE A 153 9.39 14.14 15.51
CA PHE A 153 8.46 13.14 16.03
C PHE A 153 8.92 11.70 15.74
N LEU A 154 9.28 11.42 14.48
CA LEU A 154 9.78 10.10 14.09
C LEU A 154 11.08 9.74 14.82
N LYS A 155 11.99 10.71 15.00
CA LYS A 155 13.24 10.53 15.74
C LYS A 155 12.99 10.13 17.19
N GLY A 156 12.02 10.77 17.86
CA GLY A 156 11.63 10.45 19.23
C GLY A 156 11.04 9.04 19.42
N ILE A 157 10.46 8.44 18.37
CA ILE A 157 9.82 7.11 18.45
C ILE A 157 10.72 5.98 17.93
N LEU A 158 11.44 6.23 16.83
CA LEU A 158 12.19 5.20 16.11
C LEU A 158 13.65 5.13 16.53
N GLY A 159 14.22 6.23 17.06
CA GLY A 159 15.58 6.28 17.61
C GLY A 159 16.73 6.20 16.59
N SER A 160 16.56 5.54 15.44
CA SER A 160 17.61 5.42 14.41
C SER A 160 17.25 6.08 13.08
N ASP A 161 18.23 6.74 12.46
CA ASP A 161 18.05 7.39 11.15
C ASP A 161 17.70 6.36 10.05
N LYS A 162 18.27 5.15 10.12
CA LYS A 162 17.94 4.05 9.23
C LYS A 162 16.47 3.67 9.30
N ASP A 163 15.91 3.62 10.51
CA ASP A 163 14.49 3.29 10.70
C ASP A 163 13.58 4.41 10.23
N ILE A 164 13.96 5.67 10.47
CA ILE A 164 13.25 6.85 9.98
C ILE A 164 13.20 6.84 8.44
N ILE A 165 14.35 6.68 7.78
CA ILE A 165 14.44 6.60 6.32
C ILE A 165 13.58 5.45 5.79
N SER A 166 13.68 4.26 6.39
CA SER A 166 12.88 3.10 5.97
C SER A 166 11.37 3.36 6.12
N THR A 167 10.95 4.04 7.18
CA THR A 167 9.54 4.38 7.45
C THR A 167 9.00 5.37 6.43
N ILE A 168 9.78 6.40 6.09
CA ILE A 168 9.39 7.43 5.10
C ILE A 168 9.32 6.84 3.69
N LYS A 169 10.22 5.92 3.34
CA LYS A 169 10.15 5.18 2.06
C LYS A 169 8.85 4.37 1.94
N ASN A 170 8.39 3.79 3.05
CA ASN A 170 7.17 3.01 3.12
C ASN A 170 5.90 3.89 3.13
N ALA A 171 5.91 5.03 3.82
CA ALA A 171 4.82 6.03 3.82
C ALA A 171 5.32 7.40 3.37
N LYS A 172 5.33 7.60 2.05
CA LYS A 172 5.94 8.77 1.40
C LYS A 172 5.23 10.09 1.72
N TRP A 173 3.99 10.02 2.20
CA TRP A 173 3.17 11.16 2.65
C TRP A 173 3.34 11.51 4.13
N ILE A 174 4.11 10.73 4.90
CA ILE A 174 4.22 10.89 6.35
C ILE A 174 4.78 12.28 6.73
N LEU A 175 5.71 12.82 5.95
CA LEU A 175 6.33 14.13 6.18
C LEU A 175 5.40 15.31 5.87
N ASN A 176 4.27 15.08 5.22
CA ASN A 176 3.27 16.12 4.93
C ASN A 176 2.16 16.16 6.00
N SER A 177 2.18 15.23 6.95
CA SER A 177 1.10 14.99 7.91
C SER A 177 1.41 15.61 9.28
N ASN A 178 0.38 15.96 10.05
CA ASN A 178 0.54 16.34 11.46
C ASN A 178 0.70 15.09 12.33
N LEU A 179 1.91 14.56 12.45
CA LEU A 179 2.12 13.30 13.16
C LEU A 179 1.76 13.37 14.65
N ASN A 180 2.00 14.52 15.30
CA ASN A 180 1.64 14.71 16.69
C ASN A 180 0.13 14.53 16.90
N GLU A 181 -0.68 15.20 16.09
CA GLU A 181 -2.14 15.14 16.18
C GLU A 181 -2.69 13.77 15.77
N LEU A 182 -2.14 13.17 14.71
CA LEU A 182 -2.66 11.93 14.14
C LEU A 182 -2.23 10.68 14.92
N MET A 183 -0.98 10.62 15.38
CA MET A 183 -0.39 9.41 15.94
C MET A 183 -0.40 9.39 17.48
N ARG A 184 -0.23 10.53 18.18
CA ARG A 184 -0.14 10.51 19.66
C ARG A 184 -1.37 9.90 20.35
N PRO A 185 -2.61 10.27 20.00
CA PRO A 185 -3.78 9.66 20.66
C PRO A 185 -3.85 8.15 20.44
N LYS A 186 -3.45 7.68 19.25
CA LYS A 186 -3.42 6.26 18.90
C LYS A 186 -2.32 5.52 19.63
N ILE A 187 -1.15 6.14 19.79
CA ILE A 187 -0.04 5.59 20.58
C ILE A 187 -0.45 5.45 22.04
N ALA A 188 -1.03 6.51 22.64
CA ALA A 188 -1.53 6.48 24.01
C ALA A 188 -2.58 5.38 24.19
N ALA A 189 -3.58 5.31 23.30
CA ALA A 189 -4.58 4.25 23.33
C ALA A 189 -3.96 2.84 23.28
N LEU A 190 -2.92 2.61 22.47
CA LEU A 190 -2.24 1.32 22.46
C LEU A 190 -1.50 1.03 23.77
N GLN A 191 -0.85 2.03 24.35
CA GLN A 191 -0.13 1.91 25.62
C GLN A 191 -1.08 1.64 26.79
N ASP A 192 -2.23 2.31 26.81
CA ASP A 192 -3.31 2.08 27.79
C ASP A 192 -3.86 0.64 27.70
N HIS A 193 -3.78 0.03 26.51
CA HIS A 193 -4.11 -1.37 26.28
C HIS A 193 -2.95 -2.35 26.53
N GLY A 194 -1.84 -1.87 27.11
CA GLY A 194 -0.69 -2.70 27.49
C GLY A 194 0.26 -3.03 26.34
N VAL A 195 0.14 -2.37 25.17
CA VAL A 195 1.10 -2.56 24.08
C VAL A 195 2.41 -1.87 24.45
N PRO A 196 3.54 -2.60 24.55
CA PRO A 196 4.82 -2.00 24.92
C PRO A 196 5.31 -0.96 23.90
N ALA A 197 6.02 0.08 24.36
CA ALA A 197 6.52 1.15 23.49
C ALA A 197 7.35 0.64 22.31
N TYR A 198 8.20 -0.38 22.52
CA TYR A 198 9.01 -0.98 21.45
C TYR A 198 8.14 -1.68 20.38
N ARG A 199 6.96 -2.22 20.75
CA ARG A 199 6.00 -2.80 19.80
C ARG A 199 5.27 -1.74 19.01
N VAL A 200 4.90 -0.62 19.65
CA VAL A 200 4.33 0.54 18.96
C VAL A 200 5.33 1.09 17.93
N SER A 201 6.59 1.27 18.32
CA SER A 201 7.66 1.72 17.43
C SER A 201 7.84 0.77 16.23
N ALA A 202 7.90 -0.55 16.48
CA ALA A 202 7.97 -1.55 15.42
C ALA A 202 6.75 -1.53 14.48
N MET A 203 5.55 -1.27 15.01
CA MET A 203 4.33 -1.15 14.22
C MET A 203 4.32 0.12 13.36
N ILE A 204 4.76 1.27 13.89
CA ILE A 204 4.89 2.53 13.13
C ILE A 204 5.88 2.36 11.98
N LYS A 205 7.00 1.68 12.22
CA LYS A 205 8.00 1.39 11.17
C LYS A 205 7.44 0.54 10.03
N ARG A 206 6.68 -0.51 10.36
CA ARG A 206 6.17 -1.49 9.38
C ARG A 206 4.89 -1.03 8.70
N ASN A 207 4.00 -0.37 9.45
CA ASN A 207 2.64 0.00 9.02
C ASN A 207 2.29 1.44 9.42
N PRO A 208 3.08 2.45 9.00
CA PRO A 208 2.84 3.85 9.37
C PRO A 208 1.46 4.35 8.94
N SER A 209 0.91 3.83 7.83
CA SER A 209 -0.43 4.16 7.35
C SER A 209 -1.54 3.82 8.34
N ALA A 210 -1.37 2.82 9.19
CA ALA A 210 -2.36 2.46 10.21
C ALA A 210 -2.57 3.62 11.20
N PHE A 211 -1.48 4.29 11.58
CA PHE A 211 -1.52 5.45 12.49
C PHE A 211 -1.98 6.74 11.81
N LEU A 212 -1.93 6.81 10.47
CA LEU A 212 -2.43 7.94 9.69
C LEU A 212 -3.91 7.78 9.29
N SER A 213 -4.52 6.65 9.60
CA SER A 213 -5.95 6.43 9.36
C SER A 213 -6.82 7.34 10.24
N ARG A 214 -8.11 7.45 9.90
CA ARG A 214 -9.09 8.17 10.71
C ARG A 214 -9.19 7.57 12.13
N SER A 215 -9.42 8.43 13.12
CA SER A 215 -9.43 8.03 14.53
C SER A 215 -10.57 7.06 14.89
N ASP A 216 -11.75 7.23 14.31
CA ASP A 216 -12.89 6.33 14.46
C ASP A 216 -12.55 4.92 13.97
N ARG A 217 -11.97 4.81 12.77
CA ARG A 217 -11.56 3.55 12.16
C ARG A 217 -10.47 2.84 12.96
N PHE A 218 -9.50 3.58 13.48
CA PHE A 218 -8.47 3.01 14.34
C PHE A 218 -9.05 2.48 15.65
N SER A 219 -9.97 3.24 16.25
CA SER A 219 -10.61 2.87 17.52
C SER A 219 -11.51 1.64 17.36
N GLU A 220 -12.32 1.58 16.30
CA GLU A 220 -13.11 0.39 15.95
C GLU A 220 -12.19 -0.84 15.81
N ALA A 221 -11.10 -0.70 15.04
CA ALA A 221 -10.16 -1.79 14.81
C ALA A 221 -9.47 -2.27 16.10
N LEU A 222 -9.13 -1.35 17.00
CA LEU A 222 -8.55 -1.68 18.30
C LEU A 222 -9.53 -2.49 19.15
N MET A 223 -10.81 -2.10 19.17
CA MET A 223 -11.86 -2.86 19.87
C MET A 223 -12.03 -4.26 19.29
N ILE A 224 -12.10 -4.39 17.97
CA ILE A 224 -12.20 -5.70 17.30
C ILE A 224 -11.05 -6.64 17.69
N VAL A 225 -9.81 -6.13 17.66
CA VAL A 225 -8.63 -6.94 18.00
C VAL A 225 -8.60 -7.29 19.50
N LYS A 226 -9.05 -6.38 20.36
CA LYS A 226 -9.19 -6.62 21.80
C LYS A 226 -10.19 -7.74 22.08
N ASP A 227 -11.36 -7.70 21.45
CA ASP A 227 -12.42 -8.71 21.63
C ASP A 227 -11.96 -10.10 21.15
N MET A 228 -11.02 -10.15 20.19
CA MET A 228 -10.40 -11.41 19.74
C MET A 228 -9.33 -11.97 20.70
N SER A 229 -9.06 -11.28 21.82
CA SER A 229 -8.11 -11.69 22.86
C SER A 229 -6.70 -11.95 22.32
N PHE A 230 -6.20 -11.06 21.47
CA PHE A 230 -4.78 -11.05 21.10
C PHE A 230 -3.94 -10.53 22.27
N ASP A 231 -2.78 -11.14 22.49
CA ASP A 231 -1.77 -10.62 23.41
C ASP A 231 -1.22 -9.26 22.91
N PRO A 232 -1.42 -8.15 23.65
CA PRO A 232 -0.95 -6.81 23.25
C PRO A 232 0.57 -6.72 23.06
N SER A 233 1.34 -7.61 23.67
CA SER A 233 2.80 -7.66 23.52
C SER A 233 3.26 -8.41 22.27
N SER A 234 2.35 -9.13 21.60
CA SER A 234 2.65 -9.94 20.42
C SER A 234 2.77 -9.09 19.15
N SER A 235 3.70 -9.45 18.27
CA SER A 235 3.74 -8.86 16.92
C SER A 235 2.46 -9.15 16.12
N LEU A 236 1.76 -10.23 16.44
CA LEU A 236 0.54 -10.63 15.75
C LEU A 236 -0.64 -9.70 16.07
N PHE A 237 -0.69 -9.14 17.28
CA PHE A 237 -1.63 -8.07 17.62
C PHE A 237 -1.46 -6.87 16.68
N CYS A 238 -0.22 -6.40 16.50
CA CYS A 238 0.07 -5.27 15.61
C CYS A 238 -0.31 -5.57 14.15
N VAL A 239 -0.06 -6.80 13.69
CA VAL A 239 -0.43 -7.24 12.34
C VAL A 239 -1.94 -7.34 12.18
N ALA A 240 -2.66 -7.83 13.20
CA ALA A 240 -4.12 -7.89 13.21
C ALA A 240 -4.71 -6.49 13.15
N LEU A 241 -4.26 -5.59 14.02
CA LEU A 241 -4.71 -4.20 14.05
C LEU A 241 -4.46 -3.49 12.73
N ALA A 242 -3.23 -3.57 12.19
CA ALA A 242 -2.92 -2.98 10.89
C ALA A 242 -3.79 -3.56 9.76
N THR A 243 -4.14 -4.84 9.82
CA THR A 243 -5.00 -5.49 8.83
C THR A 243 -6.43 -4.98 8.92
N VAL A 244 -7.01 -4.92 10.13
CA VAL A 244 -8.37 -4.45 10.36
C VAL A 244 -8.50 -2.97 10.00
N VAL A 245 -7.53 -2.14 10.40
CA VAL A 245 -7.43 -0.74 9.99
C VAL A 245 -7.30 -0.62 8.47
N GLY A 246 -6.58 -1.52 7.81
CA GLY A 246 -6.34 -1.45 6.37
C GLY A 246 -7.55 -1.78 5.48
N ILE A 247 -8.64 -2.34 6.05
CA ILE A 247 -9.76 -2.87 5.27
C ILE A 247 -11.07 -2.24 5.76
N ASP A 248 -11.85 -1.72 4.81
CA ASP A 248 -13.18 -1.19 5.10
C ASP A 248 -14.11 -2.27 5.65
N LYS A 249 -15.02 -1.87 6.53
CA LYS A 249 -15.96 -2.79 7.18
C LYS A 249 -16.78 -3.61 6.18
N SER A 250 -17.32 -2.98 5.13
CA SER A 250 -18.08 -3.67 4.09
C SER A 250 -17.25 -4.74 3.38
N ILE A 251 -16.03 -4.41 2.98
CA ILE A 251 -15.10 -5.35 2.34
C ILE A 251 -14.74 -6.50 3.28
N ARG A 252 -14.61 -6.22 4.58
CA ARG A 252 -14.38 -7.23 5.60
C ARG A 252 -15.55 -8.20 5.68
N GLU A 253 -16.78 -7.71 5.77
CA GLU A 253 -18.01 -8.51 5.80
C GLU A 253 -18.15 -9.38 4.53
N GLU A 254 -17.97 -8.80 3.34
CA GLU A 254 -17.99 -9.54 2.08
C GLU A 254 -16.94 -10.67 2.04
N LYS A 255 -15.75 -10.46 2.63
CA LYS A 255 -14.73 -11.51 2.72
C LYS A 255 -15.11 -12.60 3.71
N MET A 256 -15.74 -12.26 4.84
CA MET A 256 -16.26 -13.27 5.77
C MET A 256 -17.32 -14.14 5.09
N GLU A 257 -18.27 -13.53 4.39
CA GLU A 257 -19.29 -14.23 3.60
C GLU A 257 -18.67 -15.10 2.53
N LEU A 258 -17.63 -14.61 1.83
CA LEU A 258 -16.90 -15.39 0.84
C LEU A 258 -16.26 -16.63 1.46
N TYR A 259 -15.56 -16.52 2.59
CA TYR A 259 -15.03 -17.69 3.29
C TYR A 259 -16.15 -18.64 3.74
N GLY A 260 -17.26 -18.10 4.24
CA GLY A 260 -18.45 -18.88 4.61
C GLY A 260 -19.06 -19.65 3.46
N SER A 261 -19.08 -19.08 2.25
CA SER A 261 -19.57 -19.76 1.04
C SER A 261 -18.77 -21.01 0.66
N PHE A 262 -17.54 -21.15 1.17
CA PHE A 262 -16.73 -22.36 1.04
C PHE A 262 -16.89 -23.35 2.20
N GLY A 263 -17.77 -23.07 3.17
CA GLY A 263 -18.07 -23.97 4.29
C GLY A 263 -17.28 -23.71 5.57
N TRP A 264 -16.54 -22.60 5.68
CA TRP A 264 -15.98 -22.19 6.97
C TRP A 264 -17.06 -21.59 7.87
N SER A 265 -17.10 -22.03 9.13
CA SER A 265 -17.88 -21.34 10.16
C SER A 265 -17.26 -19.99 10.50
N GLU A 266 -17.99 -19.13 11.21
CA GLU A 266 -17.41 -17.90 11.75
C GLU A 266 -16.17 -18.20 12.63
N ASP A 267 -16.23 -19.24 13.45
CA ASP A 267 -15.15 -19.64 14.35
C ASP A 267 -13.91 -20.14 13.60
N ASP A 268 -14.09 -20.84 12.47
CA ASP A 268 -12.99 -21.22 11.58
C ASP A 268 -12.27 -19.98 11.04
N ILE A 269 -13.04 -18.98 10.59
CA ILE A 269 -12.48 -17.73 10.07
C ILE A 269 -11.74 -16.98 11.18
N VAL A 270 -12.31 -16.90 12.40
CA VAL A 270 -11.65 -16.26 13.55
C VAL A 270 -10.34 -16.97 13.87
N SER A 271 -10.36 -18.30 13.95
CA SER A 271 -9.20 -19.12 14.25
C SER A 271 -8.10 -18.95 13.19
N ALA A 272 -8.47 -18.92 11.91
CA ALA A 272 -7.55 -18.66 10.81
C ALA A 272 -6.97 -17.23 10.87
N PHE A 273 -7.81 -16.22 11.14
CA PHE A 273 -7.38 -14.84 11.28
C PHE A 273 -6.42 -14.66 12.46
N LYS A 274 -6.70 -15.30 13.61
CA LYS A 274 -5.84 -15.27 14.81
C LYS A 274 -4.47 -15.89 14.56
N LYS A 275 -4.33 -16.81 13.59
CA LYS A 275 -3.03 -17.36 13.19
C LYS A 275 -2.33 -16.51 12.14
N GLN A 276 -3.10 -15.93 11.20
CA GLN A 276 -2.55 -15.14 10.10
C GLN A 276 -3.54 -14.05 9.67
N PRO A 277 -3.48 -12.84 10.26
CA PRO A 277 -4.45 -11.80 9.97
C PRO A 277 -4.49 -11.38 8.49
N GLN A 278 -3.35 -11.42 7.81
CA GLN A 278 -3.23 -10.95 6.42
C GLN A 278 -4.04 -11.77 5.40
N ILE A 279 -4.65 -12.90 5.79
CA ILE A 279 -5.64 -13.57 4.92
C ILE A 279 -6.83 -12.65 4.61
N MET A 280 -7.14 -11.70 5.49
CA MET A 280 -8.15 -10.68 5.21
C MET A 280 -7.63 -9.58 4.29
N ALA A 281 -6.31 -9.43 4.11
CA ALA A 281 -5.71 -8.39 3.28
C ALA A 281 -5.60 -8.78 1.79
N ILE A 282 -5.67 -10.07 1.44
CA ILE A 282 -5.63 -10.51 0.04
C ILE A 282 -6.96 -10.23 -0.69
N SER A 283 -6.94 -10.18 -2.03
CA SER A 283 -8.13 -9.88 -2.83
C SER A 283 -9.17 -11.00 -2.77
N LYS A 284 -10.46 -10.64 -2.94
CA LYS A 284 -11.57 -11.61 -3.05
C LYS A 284 -11.32 -12.63 -4.19
N SER A 285 -10.78 -12.16 -5.33
CA SER A 285 -10.41 -13.02 -6.45
C SER A 285 -9.35 -14.06 -6.08
N LYS A 286 -8.34 -13.65 -5.30
CA LYS A 286 -7.31 -14.57 -4.80
C LYS A 286 -7.88 -15.58 -3.81
N ILE A 287 -8.72 -15.13 -2.88
CA ILE A 287 -9.42 -16.03 -1.93
C ILE A 287 -10.21 -17.08 -2.72
N LYS A 288 -11.06 -16.65 -3.66
CA LYS A 288 -11.89 -17.55 -4.47
C LYS A 288 -11.05 -18.61 -5.20
N ARG A 289 -10.02 -18.18 -5.94
CA ARG A 289 -9.16 -19.10 -6.71
C ARG A 289 -8.41 -20.09 -5.81
N MET A 290 -7.92 -19.64 -4.66
CA MET A 290 -7.23 -20.49 -3.70
C MET A 290 -8.17 -21.52 -3.07
N MET A 291 -9.36 -21.10 -2.66
CA MET A 291 -10.36 -21.97 -2.06
C MET A 291 -10.93 -22.96 -3.09
N ASP A 292 -11.23 -22.52 -4.31
CA ASP A 292 -11.63 -23.42 -5.40
C ASP A 292 -10.59 -24.51 -5.64
N PHE A 293 -9.30 -24.16 -5.69
CA PHE A 293 -8.23 -25.14 -5.83
C PHE A 293 -8.20 -26.15 -4.67
N PHE A 294 -8.19 -25.68 -3.42
CA PHE A 294 -8.05 -26.59 -2.27
C PHE A 294 -9.28 -27.45 -1.98
N VAL A 295 -10.46 -26.92 -2.28
CA VAL A 295 -11.74 -27.58 -1.99
C VAL A 295 -12.18 -28.47 -3.14
N LYS A 296 -12.06 -27.98 -4.38
CA LYS A 296 -12.65 -28.64 -5.55
C LYS A 296 -11.63 -29.42 -6.36
N GLU A 297 -10.41 -28.88 -6.55
CA GLU A 297 -9.43 -29.47 -7.48
C GLU A 297 -8.47 -30.45 -6.80
N SER A 298 -7.91 -30.10 -5.63
CA SER A 298 -6.82 -30.85 -5.02
C SER A 298 -7.28 -31.91 -4.02
N GLY A 299 -8.52 -31.81 -3.52
CA GLY A 299 -9.04 -32.68 -2.46
C GLY A 299 -8.29 -32.56 -1.12
N CYS A 300 -7.40 -31.56 -0.95
CA CYS A 300 -6.67 -31.35 0.31
C CYS A 300 -7.56 -30.88 1.47
N GLY A 301 -8.77 -30.40 1.17
CA GLY A 301 -9.82 -30.11 2.14
C GLY A 301 -9.68 -28.75 2.84
N LEU A 302 -10.81 -28.25 3.35
CA LEU A 302 -10.94 -26.97 4.05
C LEU A 302 -10.16 -26.91 5.37
N SER A 303 -10.05 -28.05 6.05
CA SER A 303 -9.39 -28.18 7.35
C SER A 303 -7.89 -27.85 7.27
N LEU A 304 -7.24 -28.20 6.16
CA LEU A 304 -5.85 -27.85 5.88
C LEU A 304 -5.65 -26.33 5.83
N VAL A 305 -6.55 -25.64 5.12
CA VAL A 305 -6.49 -24.18 4.95
C VAL A 305 -6.75 -23.47 6.28
N SER A 306 -7.71 -23.93 7.08
CA SER A 306 -8.03 -23.35 8.40
C SER A 306 -6.90 -23.59 9.41
N ARG A 307 -6.26 -24.76 9.35
CA ARG A 307 -5.11 -25.09 10.20
C ARG A 307 -3.86 -24.29 9.83
N TYR A 308 -3.66 -24.03 8.53
CA TYR A 308 -2.46 -23.37 7.99
C TYR A 308 -2.81 -22.20 7.03
N PRO A 309 -3.44 -21.12 7.53
CA PRO A 309 -3.94 -20.02 6.70
C PRO A 309 -2.85 -19.29 5.90
N ASN A 310 -1.59 -19.40 6.32
CA ASN A 310 -0.40 -18.86 5.67
C ASN A 310 -0.30 -19.27 4.19
N ILE A 311 -0.83 -20.45 3.83
CA ILE A 311 -0.80 -20.94 2.45
C ILE A 311 -1.59 -20.03 1.50
N LEU A 312 -2.61 -19.31 2.00
CA LEU A 312 -3.39 -18.34 1.22
C LEU A 312 -2.55 -17.15 0.73
N LEU A 313 -1.38 -16.92 1.33
CA LEU A 313 -0.48 -15.82 0.95
C LEU A 313 0.48 -16.21 -0.17
N LEU A 314 0.66 -17.50 -0.46
CA LEU A 314 1.52 -17.99 -1.53
C LEU A 314 0.93 -17.70 -2.91
N SER A 315 1.73 -17.84 -3.97
CA SER A 315 1.22 -17.83 -5.34
C SER A 315 0.61 -19.19 -5.67
N LEU A 316 -0.63 -19.18 -6.18
CA LEU A 316 -1.30 -20.40 -6.62
C LEU A 316 -0.55 -21.01 -7.81
N GLU A 317 -0.26 -20.20 -8.80
CA GLU A 317 0.26 -20.57 -10.12
C GLU A 317 1.75 -20.88 -10.08
N LYS A 318 2.53 -20.02 -9.42
CA LYS A 318 4.00 -20.13 -9.43
C LYS A 318 4.54 -21.04 -8.34
N ARG A 319 3.73 -21.39 -7.33
CA ARG A 319 4.21 -22.16 -6.17
C ARG A 319 3.32 -23.33 -5.83
N ILE A 320 2.02 -23.15 -5.61
CA ILE A 320 1.18 -24.24 -5.10
C ILE A 320 0.93 -25.29 -6.19
N MET A 321 0.44 -24.90 -7.36
CA MET A 321 0.08 -25.83 -8.42
C MET A 321 1.26 -26.63 -9.00
N PRO A 322 2.45 -26.03 -9.25
CA PRO A 322 3.61 -26.79 -9.72
C PRO A 322 4.04 -27.84 -8.69
N ARG A 323 4.10 -27.44 -7.41
CA ARG A 323 4.52 -28.33 -6.33
C ARG A 323 3.49 -29.42 -6.04
N TYR A 324 2.21 -29.09 -6.14
CA TYR A 324 1.13 -30.08 -6.06
C TYR A 324 1.26 -31.10 -7.18
N SER A 325 1.43 -30.65 -8.43
CA SER A 325 1.56 -31.52 -9.61
C SER A 325 2.75 -32.47 -9.48
N VAL A 326 3.93 -31.95 -9.14
CA VAL A 326 5.14 -32.76 -8.89
C VAL A 326 4.88 -33.79 -7.80
N THR A 327 4.29 -33.38 -6.68
CA THR A 327 4.00 -34.29 -5.57
C THR A 327 3.04 -35.40 -5.99
N ARG A 328 2.00 -35.09 -6.78
CA ARG A 328 1.07 -36.09 -7.30
C ARG A 328 1.73 -37.09 -8.25
N VAL A 329 2.63 -36.63 -9.11
CA VAL A 329 3.43 -37.51 -9.99
C VAL A 329 4.31 -38.44 -9.14
N LEU A 330 4.99 -37.93 -8.12
CA LEU A 330 5.82 -38.77 -7.26
C LEU A 330 4.99 -39.80 -6.47
N ILE A 331 3.81 -39.42 -5.97
CA ILE A 331 2.88 -40.35 -5.32
C ILE A 331 2.42 -41.44 -6.29
N SER A 332 2.10 -41.09 -7.54
CA SER A 332 1.61 -42.09 -8.51
C SER A 332 2.68 -43.11 -8.91
N HIS A 333 3.96 -42.76 -8.77
CA HIS A 333 5.10 -43.66 -8.97
C HIS A 333 5.55 -44.37 -7.68
N GLY A 334 4.82 -44.22 -6.57
CA GLY A 334 5.15 -44.86 -5.29
C GLY A 334 6.38 -44.26 -4.59
N LEU A 335 6.88 -43.12 -5.02
CA LEU A 335 8.08 -42.46 -4.49
C LEU A 335 7.80 -41.57 -3.28
N LEU A 336 6.53 -41.24 -3.04
CA LEU A 336 6.04 -40.54 -1.86
C LEU A 336 4.78 -41.21 -1.32
N ASN A 337 4.60 -41.13 0.01
CA ASN A 337 3.39 -41.62 0.65
C ASN A 337 2.16 -40.74 0.30
N ARG A 338 0.98 -41.35 0.26
CA ARG A 338 -0.29 -40.70 -0.07
C ARG A 338 -0.70 -39.66 0.98
N ASP A 339 -0.25 -39.81 2.22
CA ASP A 339 -0.52 -38.95 3.37
C ASP A 339 0.50 -37.80 3.53
N VAL A 340 1.33 -37.55 2.52
CA VAL A 340 2.37 -36.52 2.59
C VAL A 340 1.79 -35.15 2.98
N ASN A 341 2.52 -34.45 3.85
CA ASN A 341 2.12 -33.12 4.29
C ASN A 341 2.39 -32.08 3.18
N PHE A 342 1.36 -31.81 2.37
CA PHE A 342 1.40 -30.81 1.31
C PHE A 342 1.78 -29.41 1.80
N VAL A 343 1.38 -29.01 3.01
CA VAL A 343 1.71 -27.69 3.57
C VAL A 343 3.23 -27.54 3.69
N THR A 344 3.92 -28.55 4.22
CA THR A 344 5.38 -28.53 4.32
C THR A 344 6.03 -28.34 2.95
N ILE A 345 5.53 -29.05 1.92
CA ILE A 345 6.06 -28.95 0.55
C ILE A 345 5.82 -27.56 -0.04
N PHE A 346 4.62 -26.97 0.13
CA PHE A 346 4.31 -25.62 -0.36
C PHE A 346 5.16 -24.54 0.33
N MET A 347 5.56 -24.76 1.58
CA MET A 347 6.33 -23.80 2.37
C MET A 347 7.84 -23.85 2.10
N LEU A 348 8.37 -24.89 1.44
CA LEU A 348 9.81 -25.00 1.16
C LEU A 348 10.35 -23.79 0.35
N LYS A 349 11.61 -23.43 0.61
CA LYS A 349 12.36 -22.55 -0.30
C LYS A 349 12.56 -23.26 -1.64
N GLU A 350 12.64 -22.50 -2.73
CA GLU A 350 12.68 -23.04 -4.08
C GLU A 350 13.81 -24.06 -4.29
N ALA A 351 15.04 -23.69 -3.96
CA ALA A 351 16.20 -24.57 -4.10
C ALA A 351 16.00 -25.92 -3.38
N LYS A 352 15.48 -25.89 -2.14
CA LYS A 352 15.19 -27.10 -1.37
C LYS A 352 14.06 -27.94 -1.96
N PHE A 353 13.06 -27.30 -2.56
CA PHE A 353 11.99 -28.01 -3.25
C PHE A 353 12.52 -28.72 -4.51
N LEU A 354 13.28 -28.00 -5.35
CA LEU A 354 13.88 -28.53 -6.56
C LEU A 354 14.79 -29.72 -6.27
N GLU A 355 15.73 -29.55 -5.33
CA GLU A 355 16.67 -30.59 -4.92
C GLU A 355 15.92 -31.85 -4.46
N LYS A 356 14.95 -31.70 -3.55
CA LYS A 356 14.28 -32.85 -2.91
C LYS A 356 13.25 -33.55 -3.79
N TYR A 357 12.53 -32.83 -4.64
CA TYR A 357 11.33 -33.35 -5.32
C TYR A 357 11.40 -33.29 -6.84
N VAL A 358 12.36 -32.56 -7.42
CA VAL A 358 12.48 -32.44 -8.88
C VAL A 358 13.79 -33.07 -9.35
N ILE A 359 14.93 -32.49 -9.00
CA ILE A 359 16.27 -32.92 -9.46
C ILE A 359 16.54 -34.37 -9.05
N LYS A 360 16.24 -34.73 -7.79
CA LYS A 360 16.41 -36.09 -7.27
C LYS A 360 15.69 -37.17 -8.11
N TYR A 361 14.59 -36.82 -8.77
CA TYR A 361 13.73 -37.78 -9.46
C TYR A 361 13.66 -37.56 -10.97
N GLN A 362 14.25 -36.50 -11.52
CA GLN A 362 14.07 -36.12 -12.92
C GLN A 362 14.61 -37.15 -13.92
N GLU A 363 15.66 -37.88 -13.56
CA GLU A 363 16.24 -38.92 -14.42
C GLU A 363 15.34 -40.17 -14.47
N ASN A 364 14.80 -40.55 -13.31
CA ASN A 364 13.99 -41.77 -13.17
C ASN A 364 12.49 -41.53 -13.48
N VAL A 365 12.00 -40.30 -13.32
CA VAL A 365 10.61 -39.88 -13.57
C VAL A 365 10.61 -38.54 -14.29
N PRO A 366 10.90 -38.50 -15.61
CA PRO A 366 10.99 -37.25 -16.38
C PRO A 366 9.73 -36.37 -16.31
N GLN A 367 8.57 -36.96 -16.04
CA GLN A 367 7.29 -36.25 -15.87
C GLN A 367 7.32 -35.22 -14.73
N VAL A 368 8.22 -35.34 -13.74
CA VAL A 368 8.35 -34.34 -12.67
C VAL A 368 8.78 -32.98 -13.20
N MET A 369 9.63 -32.94 -14.23
CA MET A 369 10.06 -31.70 -14.87
C MET A 369 8.90 -31.03 -15.62
N LEU A 370 8.13 -31.82 -16.37
CA LEU A 370 6.94 -31.33 -17.08
C LEU A 370 5.86 -30.84 -16.11
N ALA A 371 5.66 -31.55 -14.99
CA ALA A 371 4.72 -31.16 -13.95
C ALA A 371 5.13 -29.85 -13.26
N TYR A 372 6.43 -29.59 -13.13
CA TYR A 372 6.95 -28.35 -12.57
C TYR A 372 6.81 -27.16 -13.53
N GLN A 373 7.07 -27.37 -14.82
CA GLN A 373 7.10 -26.30 -15.84
C GLN A 373 5.71 -25.87 -16.34
N ARG A 374 4.66 -26.69 -16.18
CA ARG A 374 3.35 -26.47 -16.81
C ARG A 374 2.60 -25.18 -16.44
N LYS A 375 3.08 -24.34 -15.52
CA LYS A 375 2.33 -23.15 -15.02
C LYS A 375 3.18 -21.93 -14.63
N THR A 376 4.46 -21.85 -15.00
CA THR A 376 5.30 -20.65 -14.77
C THR A 376 5.01 -19.51 -15.72
#